data_AF-A0A381RSX5-F1
#
_entry.id   AF-A0A381RSX5-F1
#
_cell.length_a   1.000
_cell.length_b   1.000
_cell.length_c   1.000
_cell.angle_alpha   90.00
_cell.angle_beta   90.00
_cell.angle_gamma   90.00
#
_symmetry.space_group_name_H-M   'P 1'
#
loop_
_entity.id
_entity.type
_entity.pdbx_description
1 polymer ?
#
loop_
_entity_poly.entity_id
_entity_poly.type
_entity_poly.pdbx_seq_one_letter_code
_entity_poly.pdbx_strand_id
1 'polypeptide(L)'
;MVIPLPLVLNRLSVATILAVGLFFFTSPLIAQTSDVKKVKLLVARLQLQLMQVQEKLSEKENEQLALLELHKAKIETLTKSNLELAETLGTQKFKILVLEEKLEEYQSKSSSSQFSELNQFATILALASVGETSTLEALVLELLNKGNNLQKDLLILLLAETQKNHGLLELSLSYYGALISDYPNSPYLNRAIFEASELLGKLGHIEEQKSMLLALKESDDPYGELAREKICHQFKIEDPLFCGVLFGELVNDEWVWFKNGDEKTDSKYEGEIRKGVPNGKGTLIFPDGKKHVGKFKDGKFQPVIVEKSKRVKVLTNIE
;
A
#
# COMPACT_ATOMS: atom_id res chain seq x y z
N MET A 1 -39.54 4.45 -1.82
CA MET A 1 -40.18 3.44 -0.95
C MET A 1 -39.73 2.07 -1.43
N VAL A 2 -38.61 1.58 -0.88
CA VAL A 2 -38.01 0.29 -1.23
C VAL A 2 -38.21 -0.61 -0.01
N ILE A 3 -38.83 -1.77 -0.22
CA ILE A 3 -38.77 -2.90 0.71
C ILE A 3 -38.07 -4.03 -0.05
N PRO A 4 -36.86 -4.45 0.36
CA PRO A 4 -36.20 -5.63 -0.15
C PRO A 4 -36.67 -6.87 0.64
N LEU A 5 -37.01 -7.94 -0.07
CA LEU A 5 -37.30 -9.27 0.50
C LEU A 5 -35.97 -9.97 0.89
N PRO A 6 -35.94 -10.80 1.96
CA PRO A 6 -34.69 -11.26 2.57
C PRO A 6 -34.08 -12.46 1.82
N LEU A 7 -32.77 -12.37 1.55
CA LEU A 7 -31.92 -13.54 1.26
C LEU A 7 -31.69 -14.33 2.55
N VAL A 8 -32.55 -15.30 2.80
CA VAL A 8 -32.23 -16.47 3.63
C VAL A 8 -32.46 -17.69 2.76
N LEU A 9 -31.47 -18.04 1.93
CA LEU A 9 -31.39 -19.40 1.38
C LEU A 9 -30.38 -20.17 2.21
N ASN A 10 -30.96 -21.03 3.05
CA ASN A 10 -30.31 -22.03 3.86
C ASN A 10 -29.14 -22.69 3.11
N ARG A 11 -27.96 -22.64 3.74
CA ARG A 11 -26.88 -23.58 3.49
C ARG A 11 -27.33 -24.99 3.91
N LEU A 12 -28.05 -25.69 3.04
CA LEU A 12 -28.03 -27.15 3.10
C LEU A 12 -26.67 -27.60 2.59
N SER A 13 -25.88 -28.25 3.44
CA SER A 13 -24.59 -28.78 3.00
C SER A 13 -24.85 -29.85 1.93
N VAL A 14 -23.90 -29.99 1.00
CA VAL A 14 -23.94 -30.98 -0.08
C VAL A 14 -24.20 -32.41 0.45
N ALA A 15 -23.74 -32.69 1.68
CA ALA A 15 -24.02 -33.94 2.39
C ALA A 15 -25.51 -34.17 2.73
N THR A 16 -26.26 -33.11 3.01
CA THR A 16 -27.69 -33.20 3.37
C THR A 16 -28.57 -33.56 2.17
N ILE A 17 -28.20 -33.13 0.96
CA ILE A 17 -28.93 -33.47 -0.27
C ILE A 17 -28.63 -34.92 -0.71
N LEU A 18 -27.38 -35.37 -0.52
CA LEU A 18 -26.97 -36.77 -0.76
C LEU A 18 -27.72 -37.76 0.15
N ALA A 19 -27.93 -37.39 1.43
CA ALA A 19 -28.69 -38.19 2.38
C ALA A 19 -30.16 -38.35 1.98
N VAL A 20 -30.79 -37.30 1.44
CA VAL A 20 -32.18 -37.34 0.97
C VAL A 20 -32.31 -38.17 -0.32
N GLY A 21 -31.30 -38.13 -1.21
CA GLY A 21 -31.28 -38.94 -2.44
C GLY A 21 -31.08 -40.45 -2.22
N LEU A 22 -30.25 -40.84 -1.24
CA LEU A 22 -30.05 -42.26 -0.88
C LEU A 22 -31.25 -42.87 -0.15
N PHE A 23 -32.04 -42.05 0.57
CA PHE A 23 -33.21 -42.52 1.33
C PHE A 23 -34.34 -43.08 0.44
N PHE A 24 -34.37 -42.75 -0.85
CA PHE A 24 -35.37 -43.29 -1.78
C PHE A 24 -35.05 -44.70 -2.32
N PHE A 25 -33.90 -45.29 -1.97
CA PHE A 25 -33.48 -46.59 -2.48
C PHE A 25 -33.47 -47.74 -1.46
N THR A 26 -33.78 -47.50 -0.18
CA THR A 26 -33.69 -48.53 0.87
C THR A 26 -35.03 -49.04 1.42
N SER A 27 -36.17 -48.73 0.79
CA SER A 27 -37.44 -49.37 1.16
C SER A 27 -37.68 -50.64 0.32
N PRO A 28 -37.59 -51.86 0.89
CA PRO A 28 -38.00 -53.06 0.19
C PRO A 28 -39.54 -53.15 0.24
N LEU A 29 -40.12 -53.68 -0.84
CA LEU A 29 -41.55 -53.95 -1.07
C LEU A 29 -42.43 -52.72 -1.38
N ILE A 30 -42.76 -52.55 -2.67
CA ILE A 30 -44.13 -52.61 -3.21
C ILE A 30 -44.01 -52.87 -4.73
N ALA A 31 -44.85 -53.78 -5.21
CA ALA A 31 -45.03 -54.29 -6.57
C ALA A 31 -44.37 -53.52 -7.74
N GLN A 32 -43.59 -54.25 -8.55
CA GLN A 32 -43.12 -53.80 -9.86
C GLN A 32 -44.29 -53.64 -10.85
N THR A 33 -45.00 -52.53 -10.80
CA THR A 33 -45.87 -52.10 -11.91
C THR A 33 -45.02 -51.38 -12.97
N SER A 34 -45.45 -51.41 -14.24
CA SER A 34 -44.69 -50.80 -15.36
C SER A 34 -44.41 -49.31 -15.13
N ASP A 35 -45.30 -48.63 -14.40
CA ASP A 35 -45.23 -47.19 -14.19
C ASP A 35 -44.21 -46.80 -13.11
N VAL A 36 -44.00 -47.63 -12.07
CA VAL A 36 -42.94 -47.41 -11.08
C VAL A 36 -41.55 -47.52 -11.74
N LYS A 37 -41.36 -48.44 -12.69
CA LYS A 37 -40.11 -48.56 -13.46
C LYS A 37 -39.86 -47.31 -14.32
N LYS A 38 -40.89 -46.76 -14.97
CA LYS A 38 -40.79 -45.52 -15.74
C LYS A 38 -40.42 -44.32 -14.86
N VAL A 39 -41.04 -44.21 -13.68
CA VAL A 39 -40.72 -43.15 -12.71
C VAL A 39 -39.28 -43.27 -12.22
N LYS A 40 -38.80 -44.48 -11.88
CA LYS A 40 -37.39 -44.69 -11.50
C LYS A 40 -36.41 -44.33 -12.61
N LEU A 41 -36.74 -44.64 -13.87
CA LEU A 41 -35.90 -44.27 -15.02
C LEU A 41 -35.86 -42.74 -15.23
N LEU A 42 -36.99 -42.05 -15.03
CA LEU A 42 -37.06 -40.59 -15.09
C LEU A 42 -36.23 -39.95 -13.97
N VAL A 43 -36.31 -40.48 -12.75
CA VAL A 43 -35.49 -40.01 -11.61
C VAL A 43 -34.00 -40.20 -11.90
N ALA A 44 -33.59 -41.37 -12.40
CA ALA A 44 -32.20 -41.62 -12.78
C ALA A 44 -31.71 -40.68 -13.89
N ARG A 45 -32.56 -40.39 -14.88
CA ARG A 45 -32.25 -39.42 -15.94
C ARG A 45 -32.08 -38.00 -15.39
N LEU A 46 -32.96 -37.57 -14.50
CA LEU A 46 -32.86 -36.27 -13.85
C LEU A 46 -31.61 -36.16 -12.97
N GLN A 47 -31.24 -37.23 -12.28
CA GLN A 47 -30.00 -37.30 -11.49
C GLN A 47 -28.75 -37.17 -12.38
N LEU A 48 -28.73 -37.84 -13.53
CA LEU A 48 -27.63 -37.70 -14.50
C LEU A 48 -27.53 -36.26 -15.03
N GLN A 49 -28.66 -35.64 -15.38
CA GLN A 49 -28.69 -34.24 -15.84
C GLN A 49 -28.21 -33.28 -14.75
N LEU A 50 -28.61 -33.51 -13.49
CA LEU A 50 -28.14 -32.73 -12.35
C LEU A 50 -26.61 -32.85 -12.20
N MET A 51 -26.08 -34.06 -12.31
CA MET A 51 -24.63 -34.33 -12.20
C MET A 51 -23.84 -33.61 -13.31
N GLN A 52 -24.33 -33.65 -14.56
CA GLN A 52 -23.72 -32.93 -15.68
C GLN A 52 -23.75 -31.41 -15.51
N VAL A 53 -24.82 -30.86 -14.93
CA VAL A 53 -24.91 -29.42 -14.65
C VAL A 53 -23.94 -29.02 -13.54
N GLN A 54 -23.78 -29.86 -12.51
CA GLN A 54 -22.83 -29.62 -11.41
C GLN A 54 -21.38 -29.67 -11.89
N GLU A 55 -21.03 -30.61 -12.75
CA GLU A 55 -19.69 -30.70 -13.34
C GLU A 55 -19.33 -29.43 -14.14
N LYS A 56 -20.24 -28.98 -15.01
CA LYS A 56 -20.06 -27.73 -15.77
C LYS A 56 -19.95 -26.49 -14.89
N LEU A 57 -20.67 -26.47 -13.76
CA LEU A 57 -20.58 -25.37 -12.80
C LEU A 57 -19.19 -25.36 -12.15
N SER A 58 -18.70 -26.52 -11.69
CA SER A 58 -17.38 -26.64 -11.08
C SER A 58 -16.25 -26.31 -12.05
N GLU A 59 -16.35 -26.76 -13.30
CA GLU A 59 -15.38 -26.43 -14.35
C GLU A 59 -15.30 -24.91 -14.56
N LYS A 60 -16.46 -24.24 -14.63
CA LYS A 60 -16.55 -22.78 -14.78
C LYS A 60 -16.05 -22.01 -13.55
N GLU A 61 -16.27 -22.52 -12.34
CA GLU A 61 -15.71 -21.97 -11.10
C GLU A 61 -14.18 -22.06 -11.08
N ASN A 62 -13.63 -23.19 -11.52
CA ASN A 62 -12.18 -23.41 -11.62
C ASN A 62 -11.55 -22.51 -12.69
N GLU A 63 -12.18 -22.35 -13.85
CA GLU A 63 -11.75 -21.39 -14.87
C GLU A 63 -11.74 -19.95 -14.32
N GLN A 64 -12.79 -19.56 -13.61
CA GLN A 64 -12.88 -18.22 -12.99
C GLN A 64 -11.79 -18.02 -11.92
N LEU A 65 -11.49 -19.04 -11.12
CA LEU A 65 -10.45 -19.00 -10.10
C LEU A 65 -9.06 -18.85 -10.74
N ALA A 66 -8.76 -19.63 -11.79
CA ALA A 66 -7.49 -19.53 -12.51
C ALA A 66 -7.29 -18.14 -13.14
N LEU A 67 -8.36 -17.58 -13.71
CA LEU A 67 -8.35 -16.25 -14.31
C LEU A 67 -8.18 -15.14 -13.26
N LEU A 68 -8.76 -15.33 -12.07
CA LEU A 68 -8.58 -14.45 -10.91
C LEU A 68 -7.13 -14.47 -10.40
N GLU A 69 -6.51 -15.65 -10.27
CA GLU A 69 -5.10 -15.78 -9.86
C GLU A 69 -4.15 -15.10 -10.86
N LEU A 70 -4.39 -15.27 -12.16
CA LEU A 70 -3.63 -14.57 -13.20
C LEU A 70 -3.76 -13.05 -13.08
N HIS A 71 -4.97 -12.54 -12.85
CA HIS A 71 -5.20 -11.12 -12.66
C HIS A 71 -4.53 -10.59 -11.38
N LYS A 72 -4.55 -11.34 -10.28
CA LYS A 72 -3.84 -10.98 -9.04
C LYS A 72 -2.34 -10.82 -9.28
N ALA A 73 -1.70 -11.80 -9.94
CA ALA A 73 -0.27 -11.73 -10.26
C ALA A 73 0.07 -10.53 -11.16
N LYS A 74 -0.80 -10.20 -12.13
CA LYS A 74 -0.63 -9.03 -12.98
C LYS A 74 -0.79 -7.72 -12.20
N ILE A 75 -1.75 -7.65 -11.28
CA ILE A 75 -1.93 -6.51 -10.38
C ILE A 75 -0.68 -6.34 -9.51
N GLU A 76 -0.15 -7.42 -8.94
CA GLU A 76 1.06 -7.38 -8.10
C GLU A 76 2.26 -6.85 -8.88
N THR A 77 2.47 -7.36 -10.09
CA THR A 77 3.54 -6.90 -11.00
C THR A 77 3.39 -5.41 -11.34
N LEU A 78 2.17 -4.99 -11.71
CA LEU A 78 1.88 -3.58 -11.99
C LEU A 78 2.04 -2.70 -10.75
N THR A 79 1.69 -3.21 -9.57
CA THR A 79 1.83 -2.48 -8.31
C THR A 79 3.30 -2.27 -7.99
N LYS A 80 4.14 -3.30 -8.18
CA LYS A 80 5.59 -3.20 -8.03
C LYS A 80 6.20 -2.19 -9.02
N SER A 81 5.86 -2.29 -10.30
CA SER A 81 6.35 -1.34 -11.32
C SER A 81 5.89 0.09 -11.03
N ASN A 82 4.65 0.29 -10.57
CA ASN A 82 4.16 1.60 -10.16
C ASN A 82 4.91 2.15 -8.93
N LEU A 83 5.32 1.28 -8.00
CA LEU A 83 6.13 1.66 -6.84
C LEU A 83 7.53 2.11 -7.28
N GLU A 84 8.20 1.35 -8.16
CA GLU A 84 9.51 1.71 -8.73
C GLU A 84 9.46 3.03 -9.51
N LEU A 85 8.38 3.26 -10.28
CA LEU A 85 8.14 4.52 -10.97
C LEU A 85 7.88 5.67 -9.99
N ALA A 86 7.14 5.43 -8.91
CA ALA A 86 6.90 6.44 -7.88
C ALA A 86 8.20 6.82 -7.14
N GLU A 87 9.07 5.87 -6.82
CA GLU A 87 10.40 6.11 -6.25
C GLU A 87 11.29 6.94 -7.21
N THR A 88 11.30 6.56 -8.49
CA THR A 88 12.03 7.28 -9.53
C THR A 88 11.52 8.72 -9.68
N LEU A 89 10.20 8.89 -9.73
CA LEU A 89 9.55 10.20 -9.85
C LEU A 89 9.80 11.06 -8.61
N GLY A 90 9.78 10.48 -7.41
CA GLY A 90 10.13 11.15 -6.16
C GLY A 90 11.58 11.63 -6.17
N THR A 91 12.50 10.79 -6.64
CA THR A 91 13.92 11.13 -6.78
C THR A 91 14.13 12.26 -7.80
N GLN A 92 13.45 12.22 -8.94
CA GLN A 92 13.53 13.27 -9.96
C GLN A 92 12.90 14.59 -9.49
N LYS A 93 11.74 14.55 -8.82
CA LYS A 93 11.11 15.74 -8.23
C LYS A 93 11.99 16.39 -7.17
N PHE A 94 12.66 15.58 -6.35
CA PHE A 94 13.64 16.07 -5.38
C PHE A 94 14.81 16.77 -6.07
N LYS A 95 15.38 16.17 -7.11
CA LYS A 95 16.44 16.80 -7.92
C LYS A 95 15.99 18.13 -8.54
N ILE A 96 14.74 18.20 -9.02
CA ILE A 96 14.16 19.42 -9.61
C ILE A 96 13.94 20.50 -8.54
N LEU A 97 13.34 20.19 -7.39
CA LEU A 97 13.12 21.14 -6.30
C LEU A 97 14.42 21.79 -5.81
N VAL A 98 15.48 20.98 -5.66
CA VAL A 98 16.81 21.47 -5.26
C VAL A 98 17.41 22.40 -6.33
N LEU A 99 17.11 22.18 -7.60
CA LEU A 99 17.55 23.06 -8.69
C LEU A 99 16.71 24.34 -8.78
N GLU A 100 15.41 24.27 -8.54
CA GLU A 100 14.48 25.40 -8.57
C GLU A 100 14.70 26.38 -7.41
N GLU A 101 14.85 25.88 -6.17
CA GLU A 101 15.16 26.71 -4.99
C GLU A 101 16.47 27.50 -5.18
N LYS A 102 17.48 26.84 -5.75
CA LYS A 102 18.74 27.49 -6.11
C LYS A 102 18.57 28.52 -7.22
N LEU A 103 17.78 28.22 -8.25
CA LEU A 103 17.57 29.13 -9.36
C LEU A 103 16.92 30.45 -8.88
N GLU A 104 15.96 30.38 -7.96
CA GLU A 104 15.33 31.56 -7.36
C GLU A 104 16.29 32.35 -6.45
N GLU A 105 17.15 31.69 -5.67
CA GLU A 105 18.14 32.35 -4.83
C GLU A 105 19.22 33.07 -5.66
N TYR A 106 19.70 32.46 -6.75
CA TYR A 106 20.75 33.01 -7.61
C TYR A 106 20.27 34.12 -8.55
N GLN A 107 18.99 34.13 -8.94
CA GLN A 107 18.41 35.27 -9.67
C GLN A 107 18.34 36.54 -8.82
N SER A 108 18.53 36.44 -7.49
CA SER A 108 18.46 37.57 -6.56
C SER A 108 19.83 38.19 -6.20
N LYS A 109 20.98 37.49 -6.35
CA LYS A 109 22.33 37.99 -5.96
C LYS A 109 23.46 37.39 -6.82
N SER A 110 24.38 38.24 -7.31
CA SER A 110 25.44 37.89 -8.27
C SER A 110 26.85 38.08 -7.70
N SER A 111 27.55 36.99 -7.34
CA SER A 111 29.00 36.97 -7.09
C SER A 111 29.70 35.77 -7.72
N SER A 112 31.01 35.89 -8.04
CA SER A 112 31.78 34.88 -8.78
C SER A 112 32.15 33.63 -7.99
N SER A 113 32.27 33.71 -6.66
CA SER A 113 32.52 32.54 -5.80
C SER A 113 31.32 31.57 -5.80
N GLN A 114 30.10 32.11 -5.79
CA GLN A 114 28.86 31.34 -5.86
C GLN A 114 28.71 30.60 -7.21
N PHE A 115 29.23 31.16 -8.30
CA PHE A 115 29.21 30.51 -9.62
C PHE A 115 30.17 29.30 -9.69
N SER A 116 31.31 29.37 -8.97
CA SER A 116 32.25 28.24 -8.82
C SER A 116 31.61 27.10 -8.00
N GLU A 117 30.89 27.43 -6.94
CA GLU A 117 30.18 26.47 -6.09
C GLU A 117 29.04 25.77 -6.85
N LEU A 118 28.30 26.52 -7.69
CA LEU A 118 27.25 25.96 -8.53
C LEU A 118 27.78 24.95 -9.55
N ASN A 119 28.92 25.24 -10.17
CA ASN A 119 29.58 24.31 -11.10
C ASN A 119 30.06 23.03 -10.41
N GLN A 120 30.59 23.13 -9.19
CA GLN A 120 30.96 21.96 -8.39
C GLN A 120 29.71 21.13 -8.04
N PHE A 121 28.59 21.77 -7.70
CA PHE A 121 27.34 21.08 -7.43
C PHE A 121 26.75 20.38 -8.65
N ALA A 122 26.75 21.05 -9.81
CA ALA A 122 26.32 20.44 -11.07
C ALA A 122 27.19 19.23 -11.42
N THR A 123 28.50 19.29 -11.12
CA THR A 123 29.43 18.17 -11.30
C THR A 123 29.06 17.00 -10.40
N ILE A 124 28.79 17.25 -9.11
CA ILE A 124 28.37 16.20 -8.16
C ILE A 124 27.05 15.56 -8.58
N LEU A 125 26.05 16.35 -8.99
CA LEU A 125 24.78 15.82 -9.49
C LEU A 125 24.94 15.00 -10.77
N ALA A 126 25.84 15.42 -11.66
CA ALA A 126 26.18 14.67 -12.86
C ALA A 126 26.80 13.32 -12.47
N LEU A 127 27.84 13.31 -11.64
CA LEU A 127 28.52 12.09 -11.16
C LEU A 127 27.55 11.13 -10.46
N ALA A 128 26.69 11.64 -9.57
CA ALA A 128 25.63 10.86 -8.92
C ALA A 128 24.67 10.24 -9.94
N SER A 129 24.41 10.92 -11.05
CA SER A 129 23.50 10.45 -12.09
C SER A 129 24.16 9.43 -13.03
N VAL A 130 25.48 9.45 -13.18
CA VAL A 130 26.23 8.43 -13.95
C VAL A 130 26.73 7.26 -13.08
N GLY A 131 26.52 7.32 -11.76
CA GLY A 131 26.95 6.29 -10.83
C GLY A 131 28.46 6.26 -10.57
N GLU A 132 29.15 7.40 -10.77
CA GLU A 132 30.56 7.50 -10.39
C GLU A 132 30.62 7.85 -8.89
N THR A 133 31.09 6.92 -8.07
CA THR A 133 31.07 7.05 -6.60
C THR A 133 32.39 7.52 -6.01
N SER A 134 33.53 7.12 -6.59
CA SER A 134 34.85 7.44 -6.07
C SER A 134 35.20 8.93 -6.15
N THR A 135 35.02 9.55 -7.33
CA THR A 135 35.25 11.00 -7.48
C THR A 135 34.14 11.80 -6.81
N LEU A 136 32.91 11.31 -6.80
CA LEU A 136 31.82 11.94 -6.04
C LEU A 136 32.14 12.01 -4.55
N GLU A 137 32.56 10.90 -3.93
CA GLU A 137 32.91 10.87 -2.51
C GLU A 137 34.06 11.83 -2.20
N ALA A 138 35.13 11.80 -3.02
CA ALA A 138 36.26 12.72 -2.86
C ALA A 138 35.84 14.20 -2.96
N LEU A 139 35.00 14.54 -3.95
CA LEU A 139 34.51 15.91 -4.14
C LEU A 139 33.59 16.36 -3.01
N VAL A 140 32.68 15.49 -2.54
CA VAL A 140 31.81 15.81 -1.42
C VAL A 140 32.63 16.01 -0.14
N LEU A 141 33.59 15.13 0.15
CA LEU A 141 34.49 15.27 1.32
C LEU A 141 35.35 16.53 1.24
N GLU A 142 35.83 16.91 0.05
CA GLU A 142 36.56 18.16 -0.17
C GLU A 142 35.68 19.39 0.14
N LEU A 143 34.42 19.39 -0.31
CA LEU A 143 33.47 20.46 -0.03
C LEU A 143 33.08 20.56 1.45
N LEU A 144 32.95 19.42 2.14
CA LEU A 144 32.70 19.38 3.58
C LEU A 144 33.84 20.06 4.36
N ASN A 145 35.07 19.95 3.88
CA ASN A 145 36.28 20.50 4.48
C ASN A 145 36.55 21.98 4.13
N LYS A 146 36.06 22.49 2.99
CA LYS A 146 36.35 23.85 2.50
C LYS A 146 35.34 24.94 2.87
N GLY A 147 34.23 24.58 3.51
CA GLY A 147 33.40 25.50 4.29
C GLY A 147 32.91 26.77 3.58
N ASN A 148 31.79 26.66 2.86
CA ASN A 148 30.60 27.46 3.13
C ASN A 148 29.35 26.93 2.41
N ASN A 149 28.29 26.77 3.21
CA ASN A 149 26.86 26.97 2.91
C ASN A 149 26.18 26.35 1.68
N LEU A 150 26.48 25.08 1.42
CA LEU A 150 25.53 24.19 0.77
C LEU A 150 25.21 23.02 1.70
N GLN A 151 24.49 23.33 2.78
CA GLN A 151 23.95 22.45 3.83
C GLN A 151 24.60 21.05 3.86
N LYS A 152 25.62 20.88 4.70
CA LYS A 152 26.45 19.66 4.79
C LYS A 152 25.62 18.37 4.94
N ASP A 153 24.47 18.47 5.57
CA ASP A 153 23.44 17.42 5.68
C ASP A 153 22.88 16.97 4.32
N LEU A 154 22.65 17.87 3.36
CA LEU A 154 22.22 17.52 2.00
C LEU A 154 23.31 16.73 1.25
N LEU A 155 24.58 17.12 1.41
CA LEU A 155 25.71 16.43 0.80
C LEU A 155 25.89 15.02 1.38
N ILE A 156 25.75 14.87 2.70
CA ILE A 156 25.80 13.57 3.37
C ILE A 156 24.62 12.69 2.92
N LEU A 157 23.41 13.27 2.80
CA LEU A 157 22.25 12.54 2.27
C LEU A 157 22.52 12.04 0.85
N LEU A 158 23.08 12.88 -0.02
CA LEU A 158 23.41 12.50 -1.39
C LEU A 158 24.43 11.36 -1.45
N LEU A 159 25.45 11.39 -0.58
CA LEU A 159 26.39 10.27 -0.43
C LEU A 159 25.66 9.00 -0.01
N ALA A 160 24.84 9.06 1.05
CA ALA A 160 24.10 7.92 1.55
C ALA A 160 23.23 7.28 0.45
N GLU A 161 22.46 8.09 -0.28
CA GLU A 161 21.59 7.65 -1.37
C GLU A 161 22.39 7.06 -2.54
N THR A 162 23.51 7.68 -2.90
CA THR A 162 24.35 7.18 -3.99
C THR A 162 24.94 5.82 -3.63
N GLN A 163 25.51 5.65 -2.43
CA GLN A 163 26.06 4.36 -2.00
C GLN A 163 24.98 3.28 -1.90
N LYS A 164 23.77 3.63 -1.43
CA LYS A 164 22.61 2.73 -1.41
C LYS A 164 22.30 2.17 -2.80
N ASN A 165 22.26 3.04 -3.81
CA ASN A 165 21.94 2.67 -5.19
C ASN A 165 22.99 1.74 -5.82
N HIS A 166 24.23 1.78 -5.33
CA HIS A 166 25.30 0.86 -5.75
C HIS A 166 25.33 -0.45 -4.93
N GLY A 167 24.39 -0.64 -3.99
CA GLY A 167 24.30 -1.82 -3.15
C GLY A 167 25.29 -1.83 -1.97
N LEU A 168 26.00 -0.72 -1.72
CA LEU A 168 26.93 -0.59 -0.59
C LEU A 168 26.16 -0.19 0.67
N LEU A 169 25.38 -1.13 1.21
CA LEU A 169 24.39 -0.86 2.27
C LEU A 169 25.03 -0.39 3.58
N GLU A 170 26.11 -1.02 4.03
CA GLU A 170 26.79 -0.64 5.28
C GLU A 170 27.38 0.78 5.20
N LEU A 171 28.00 1.11 4.07
CA LEU A 171 28.56 2.43 3.83
C LEU A 171 27.44 3.49 3.75
N SER A 172 26.35 3.19 3.05
CA SER A 172 25.16 4.04 3.02
C SER A 172 24.59 4.28 4.43
N LEU A 173 24.45 3.22 5.22
CA LEU A 173 23.98 3.29 6.60
C LEU A 173 24.89 4.15 7.47
N SER A 174 26.22 4.08 7.27
CA SER A 174 27.18 4.94 7.98
C SER A 174 26.94 6.42 7.71
N TYR A 175 26.62 6.81 6.47
CA TYR A 175 26.33 8.21 6.12
C TYR A 175 24.96 8.65 6.65
N TYR A 176 23.93 7.81 6.60
CA TYR A 176 22.66 8.15 7.28
C TYR A 176 22.87 8.31 8.78
N GLY A 177 23.66 7.45 9.42
CA GLY A 177 24.02 7.57 10.82
C GLY A 177 24.73 8.88 11.14
N ALA A 178 25.68 9.30 10.30
CA ALA A 178 26.35 10.59 10.43
C ALA A 178 25.36 11.78 10.30
N LEU A 179 24.42 11.72 9.35
CA LEU A 179 23.38 12.75 9.21
C LEU A 179 22.52 12.83 10.48
N ILE A 180 22.06 11.70 10.98
CA ILE A 180 21.18 11.62 12.16
C ILE A 180 21.88 12.11 13.42
N SER A 181 23.15 11.74 13.62
CA SER A 181 23.95 12.11 14.78
C SER A 181 24.35 13.59 14.76
N ASP A 182 24.90 14.04 13.64
CA ASP A 182 25.62 15.31 13.59
C ASP A 182 24.73 16.48 13.16
N TYR A 183 23.57 16.19 12.56
CA TYR A 183 22.63 17.19 12.01
C TYR A 183 21.18 16.97 12.47
N PRO A 184 20.90 17.00 13.79
CA PRO A 184 19.56 16.72 14.34
C PRO A 184 18.49 17.78 13.98
N ASN A 185 18.88 18.92 13.41
CA ASN A 185 17.94 19.95 12.92
C ASN A 185 17.80 19.94 11.39
N SER A 186 18.36 18.93 10.71
CA SER A 186 18.27 18.82 9.25
C SER A 186 16.82 18.63 8.79
N PRO A 187 16.37 19.31 7.72
CA PRO A 187 15.08 19.00 7.10
C PRO A 187 15.02 17.57 6.53
N TYR A 188 16.16 16.90 6.38
CA TYR A 188 16.28 15.54 5.87
C TYR A 188 16.36 14.47 6.97
N LEU A 189 16.30 14.86 8.25
CA LEU A 189 16.47 13.94 9.37
C LEU A 189 15.48 12.75 9.30
N ASN A 190 14.19 13.03 9.10
CA ASN A 190 13.17 11.98 9.11
C ASN A 190 13.30 11.03 7.91
N ARG A 191 13.77 11.55 6.76
CA ARG A 191 14.16 10.73 5.61
C ARG A 191 15.32 9.81 5.98
N ALA A 192 16.39 10.36 6.55
CA ALA A 192 17.58 9.60 6.91
C ALA A 192 17.27 8.49 7.92
N ILE A 193 16.44 8.79 8.93
CA ILE A 193 15.98 7.79 9.91
C ILE A 193 15.21 6.66 9.22
N PHE A 194 14.28 7.01 8.32
CA PHE A 194 13.48 6.01 7.62
C PHE A 194 14.33 5.13 6.71
N GLU A 195 15.17 5.74 5.87
CA GLU A 195 16.05 5.01 4.94
C GLU A 195 17.06 4.13 5.68
N ALA A 196 17.65 4.63 6.78
CA ALA A 196 18.50 3.82 7.64
C ALA A 196 17.74 2.61 8.23
N SER A 197 16.49 2.80 8.65
CA SER A 197 15.66 1.70 9.15
C SER A 197 15.41 0.62 8.08
N GLU A 198 15.25 1.02 6.81
CA GLU A 198 15.11 0.08 5.69
C GLU A 198 16.38 -0.72 5.45
N LEU A 199 17.55 -0.07 5.54
CA LEU A 199 18.83 -0.75 5.42
C LEU A 199 19.08 -1.72 6.56
N LEU A 200 18.79 -1.32 7.80
CA LEU A 200 18.88 -2.19 8.96
C LEU A 200 17.99 -3.43 8.82
N GLY A 201 16.76 -3.27 8.35
CA GLY A 201 15.87 -4.39 8.05
C GLY A 201 16.46 -5.37 7.01
N LYS A 202 17.06 -4.83 5.93
CA LYS A 202 17.74 -5.65 4.91
C LYS A 202 18.97 -6.39 5.45
N LEU A 203 19.66 -5.80 6.42
CA LEU A 203 20.83 -6.38 7.10
C LEU A 203 20.45 -7.33 8.25
N GLY A 204 19.16 -7.46 8.59
CA GLY A 204 18.67 -8.33 9.67
C GLY A 204 18.67 -7.70 11.07
N HIS A 205 18.91 -6.40 11.18
CA HIS A 205 18.89 -5.63 12.43
C HIS A 205 17.46 -5.16 12.75
N ILE A 206 16.60 -6.13 13.12
CA ILE A 206 15.14 -5.93 13.23
C ILE A 206 14.76 -5.00 14.41
N GLU A 207 15.47 -5.09 15.54
CA GLU A 207 15.16 -4.26 16.71
C GLU A 207 15.57 -2.80 16.51
N GLU A 208 16.71 -2.56 15.86
CA GLU A 208 17.17 -1.24 15.48
C GLU A 208 16.25 -0.62 14.42
N GLN A 209 15.87 -1.39 13.40
CA GLN A 209 14.87 -0.96 12.41
C GLN A 209 13.58 -0.51 13.12
N LYS A 210 13.04 -1.35 14.00
CA LYS A 210 11.82 -1.05 14.75
C LYS A 210 11.96 0.22 15.59
N SER A 211 13.09 0.37 16.29
CA SER A 211 13.36 1.55 17.12
C SER A 211 13.40 2.84 16.29
N MET A 212 14.02 2.81 15.11
CA MET A 212 14.07 3.96 14.20
C MET A 212 12.70 4.30 13.61
N LEU A 213 11.91 3.31 13.21
CA LEU A 213 10.54 3.53 12.74
C LEU A 213 9.66 4.15 13.84
N LEU A 214 9.80 3.68 15.08
CA LEU A 214 9.06 4.24 16.22
C LEU A 214 9.44 5.69 16.52
N ALA A 215 10.66 6.13 16.20
CA ALA A 215 11.06 7.54 16.34
C ALA A 215 10.29 8.47 15.38
N LEU A 216 9.80 7.95 14.25
CA LEU A 216 9.08 8.71 13.23
C LEU A 216 7.55 8.73 13.44
N LYS A 217 7.03 7.97 14.41
CA LYS A 217 5.60 7.67 14.53
C LYS A 217 4.70 8.92 14.67
N GLU A 218 5.21 9.98 15.31
CA GLU A 218 4.45 11.22 15.53
C GLU A 218 4.51 12.18 14.34
N SER A 219 5.45 11.98 13.41
CA SER A 219 5.70 12.92 12.32
C SER A 219 4.52 13.03 11.35
N ASP A 220 4.25 14.27 10.92
CA ASP A 220 3.29 14.66 9.89
C ASP A 220 3.84 14.50 8.46
N ASP A 221 5.14 14.29 8.31
CA ASP A 221 5.76 14.17 6.99
C ASP A 221 5.52 12.78 6.35
N PRO A 222 5.84 12.62 5.05
CA PRO A 222 5.66 11.34 4.35
C PRO A 222 6.38 10.15 4.99
N TYR A 223 7.53 10.36 5.64
CA TYR A 223 8.29 9.28 6.30
C TYR A 223 7.63 8.86 7.61
N GLY A 224 6.96 9.78 8.31
CA GLY A 224 6.09 9.44 9.43
C GLY A 224 4.91 8.55 9.01
N GLU A 225 4.27 8.85 7.87
CA GLU A 225 3.23 7.99 7.28
C GLU A 225 3.77 6.61 6.90
N LEU A 226 4.88 6.55 6.17
CA LEU A 226 5.51 5.28 5.78
C LEU A 226 5.95 4.45 6.99
N ALA A 227 6.44 5.10 8.04
CA ALA A 227 6.85 4.44 9.26
C ALA A 227 5.67 3.78 9.97
N ARG A 228 4.53 4.48 10.11
CA ARG A 228 3.30 3.90 10.65
C ARG A 228 2.85 2.73 9.79
N GLU A 229 2.74 2.89 8.48
CA GLU A 229 2.35 1.80 7.57
C GLU A 229 3.19 0.52 7.83
N LYS A 230 4.51 0.66 7.93
CA LYS A 230 5.41 -0.46 8.23
C LYS A 230 5.20 -1.06 9.62
N ILE A 231 5.10 -0.23 10.65
CA ILE A 231 4.86 -0.71 12.02
C ILE A 231 3.57 -1.56 12.07
N CYS A 232 2.51 -1.07 11.44
CA CYS A 232 1.19 -1.70 11.46
C CYS A 232 1.15 -3.02 10.67
N HIS A 233 1.80 -3.07 9.51
CA HIS A 233 1.70 -4.23 8.61
C HIS A 233 2.85 -5.23 8.76
N GLN A 234 4.09 -4.75 8.94
CA GLN A 234 5.28 -5.58 9.02
C GLN A 234 5.46 -6.14 10.43
N PHE A 235 5.36 -5.29 11.45
CA PHE A 235 5.58 -5.69 12.85
C PHE A 235 4.30 -6.12 13.56
N LYS A 236 3.13 -5.85 12.97
CA LYS A 236 1.79 -6.16 13.54
C LYS A 236 1.65 -5.70 14.99
N ILE A 237 2.26 -4.57 15.31
CA ILE A 237 2.17 -4.01 16.65
C ILE A 237 0.83 -3.31 16.72
N GLU A 238 -0.12 -3.84 17.47
CA GLU A 238 -1.39 -3.16 17.72
C GLU A 238 -1.16 -2.12 18.82
N ASP A 239 -1.03 -0.85 18.43
CA ASP A 239 -0.98 0.28 19.36
C ASP A 239 -2.06 1.29 18.95
N PRO A 240 -3.01 1.59 19.85
CA PRO A 240 -4.08 2.54 19.60
C PRO A 240 -3.63 3.93 19.14
N LEU A 241 -2.34 4.28 19.21
CA LEU A 241 -1.78 5.51 18.64
C LEU A 241 -1.48 5.43 17.14
N PHE A 242 -1.15 4.26 16.58
CA PHE A 242 -0.69 4.13 15.19
C PHE A 242 -1.40 3.06 14.37
N CYS A 243 -1.86 1.97 14.97
CA CYS A 243 -2.91 1.14 14.36
C CYS A 243 -3.72 0.39 15.39
N GLY A 244 -4.97 0.18 15.03
CA GLY A 244 -5.85 -0.64 15.82
C GLY A 244 -7.28 -0.34 15.47
N VAL A 245 -8.11 -0.40 16.50
CA VAL A 245 -9.54 -0.23 16.38
C VAL A 245 -9.94 1.14 16.90
N LEU A 246 -10.70 1.87 16.10
CA LEU A 246 -11.50 3.00 16.56
C LEU A 246 -12.97 2.73 16.26
N PHE A 247 -13.83 3.37 17.02
CA PHE A 247 -15.25 3.42 16.78
C PHE A 247 -15.62 4.85 16.41
N GLY A 248 -16.60 5.00 15.53
CA GLY A 248 -16.97 6.29 14.96
C GLY A 248 -18.47 6.42 14.81
N GLU A 249 -18.96 7.60 15.16
CA GLU A 249 -20.34 8.03 14.91
C GLU A 249 -20.32 9.25 13.97
N LEU A 250 -21.28 9.30 13.04
CA LEU A 250 -21.47 10.45 12.16
C LEU A 250 -22.47 11.41 12.83
N VAL A 251 -21.97 12.49 13.42
CA VAL A 251 -22.75 13.51 14.11
C VAL A 251 -22.71 14.79 13.28
N ASN A 252 -23.86 15.26 12.80
CA ASN A 252 -23.98 16.47 11.95
C ASN A 252 -23.02 16.46 10.74
N ASP A 253 -22.98 15.35 9.99
CA ASP A 253 -22.08 15.13 8.84
C ASP A 253 -20.57 15.11 9.16
N GLU A 254 -20.20 15.09 10.45
CA GLU A 254 -18.82 14.97 10.91
C GLU A 254 -18.58 13.66 11.65
N TRP A 255 -17.44 13.04 11.39
CA TRP A 255 -17.02 11.83 12.09
C TRP A 255 -16.46 12.19 13.46
N VAL A 256 -17.05 11.61 14.50
CA VAL A 256 -16.52 11.66 15.87
C VAL A 256 -15.94 10.28 16.17
N TRP A 257 -14.63 10.23 16.41
CA TRP A 257 -13.90 8.98 16.66
C TRP A 257 -13.59 8.80 18.15
N PHE A 258 -13.69 7.56 18.62
CA PHE A 258 -13.45 7.18 20.01
C PHE A 258 -12.88 5.76 20.10
N LYS A 259 -12.18 5.45 21.20
CA LYS A 259 -11.44 4.18 21.35
C LYS A 259 -12.34 2.98 21.65
N ASN A 260 -13.45 3.20 22.35
CA ASN A 260 -14.35 2.14 22.83
C ASN A 260 -15.76 2.42 22.34
N GLY A 261 -16.35 1.47 21.61
CA GLY A 261 -17.72 1.57 21.10
C GLY A 261 -18.42 0.22 21.06
N ASP A 262 -19.68 0.24 20.65
CA ASP A 262 -20.49 -0.95 20.40
C ASP A 262 -20.59 -1.19 18.89
N GLU A 263 -20.09 -2.33 18.41
CA GLU A 263 -20.15 -2.72 16.99
C GLU A 263 -21.60 -2.76 16.43
N LYS A 264 -22.62 -2.80 17.30
CA LYS A 264 -24.04 -2.78 16.91
C LYS A 264 -24.57 -1.37 16.62
N THR A 265 -23.95 -0.32 17.15
CA THR A 265 -24.41 1.06 17.00
C THR A 265 -23.39 1.95 16.31
N ASP A 266 -22.10 1.65 16.51
CA ASP A 266 -20.98 2.49 16.09
C ASP A 266 -20.27 1.87 14.90
N SER A 267 -19.77 2.71 14.00
CA SER A 267 -18.95 2.22 12.88
C SER A 267 -17.56 1.89 13.38
N LYS A 268 -17.08 0.68 13.12
CA LYS A 268 -15.75 0.21 13.53
C LYS A 268 -14.74 0.49 12.43
N TYR A 269 -13.66 1.19 12.77
CA TYR A 269 -12.48 1.36 11.93
C TYR A 269 -11.38 0.43 12.39
N GLU A 270 -10.76 -0.28 11.45
CA GLU A 270 -9.56 -1.10 11.68
C GLU A 270 -8.48 -0.63 10.71
N GLY A 271 -7.37 -0.06 11.22
CA GLY A 271 -6.29 0.41 10.37
C GLY A 271 -5.36 1.39 11.04
N GLU A 272 -4.69 2.19 10.23
CA GLU A 272 -3.74 3.20 10.68
C GLU A 272 -4.43 4.37 11.41
N ILE A 273 -3.91 4.71 12.58
CA ILE A 273 -4.44 5.75 13.47
C ILE A 273 -3.40 6.85 13.61
N ARG A 274 -3.87 8.08 13.76
CA ARG A 274 -3.00 9.20 14.10
C ARG A 274 -3.76 10.26 14.86
N LYS A 275 -3.16 10.79 15.94
CA LYS A 275 -3.78 11.81 16.80
C LYS A 275 -5.21 11.40 17.23
N GLY A 276 -5.43 10.09 17.42
CA GLY A 276 -6.72 9.52 17.83
C GLY A 276 -7.78 9.36 16.74
N VAL A 277 -7.46 9.61 15.47
CA VAL A 277 -8.40 9.46 14.33
C VAL A 277 -7.83 8.56 13.23
N PRO A 278 -8.67 7.94 12.39
CA PRO A 278 -8.23 7.19 11.21
C PRO A 278 -7.35 8.02 10.27
N ASN A 279 -6.17 7.51 9.93
CA ASN A 279 -5.21 8.20 9.06
C ASN A 279 -4.25 7.18 8.43
N GLY A 280 -4.33 6.99 7.12
CA GLY A 280 -3.64 5.92 6.38
C GLY A 280 -4.60 4.87 5.84
N LYS A 281 -4.12 3.67 5.55
CA LYS A 281 -4.94 2.56 5.05
C LYS A 281 -5.76 1.96 6.18
N GLY A 282 -7.00 1.62 5.89
CA GLY A 282 -7.84 0.89 6.83
C GLY A 282 -9.15 0.42 6.24
N THR A 283 -9.94 -0.21 7.10
CA THR A 283 -11.27 -0.73 6.80
C THR A 283 -12.26 -0.11 7.77
N LEU A 284 -13.25 0.60 7.24
CA LEU A 284 -14.42 1.05 7.99
C LEU A 284 -15.55 0.04 7.82
N ILE A 285 -16.10 -0.41 8.93
CA ILE A 285 -17.15 -1.41 9.04
C ILE A 285 -18.35 -0.73 9.69
N PHE A 286 -19.45 -0.61 8.96
CA PHE A 286 -20.67 -0.02 9.46
C PHE A 286 -21.45 -1.03 10.33
N PRO A 287 -22.36 -0.58 11.21
CA PRO A 287 -23.20 -1.47 12.02
C PRO A 287 -24.06 -2.45 11.20
N ASP A 288 -24.38 -2.11 9.94
CA ASP A 288 -25.09 -2.98 9.01
C ASP A 288 -24.18 -4.05 8.34
N GLY A 289 -22.90 -4.09 8.74
CA GLY A 289 -21.88 -5.02 8.24
C GLY A 289 -21.21 -4.58 6.93
N LYS A 290 -21.60 -3.46 6.32
CA LYS A 290 -20.92 -2.96 5.12
C LYS A 290 -19.49 -2.59 5.44
N LYS A 291 -18.57 -2.95 4.54
CA LYS A 291 -17.14 -2.66 4.68
C LYS A 291 -16.66 -1.72 3.59
N HIS A 292 -15.89 -0.72 3.98
CA HIS A 292 -15.27 0.26 3.12
C HIS A 292 -13.76 0.23 3.37
N VAL A 293 -13.04 -0.37 2.44
CA VAL A 293 -11.57 -0.43 2.47
C VAL A 293 -11.02 0.75 1.67
N GLY A 294 -10.08 1.49 2.25
CA GLY A 294 -9.46 2.60 1.54
C GLY A 294 -8.47 3.40 2.38
N LYS A 295 -8.10 4.57 1.87
CA LYS A 295 -7.26 5.52 2.59
C LYS A 295 -8.14 6.48 3.39
N PHE A 296 -7.65 6.85 4.56
CA PHE A 296 -8.25 7.82 5.46
C PHE A 296 -7.24 8.94 5.68
N LYS A 297 -7.74 10.16 5.83
CA LYS A 297 -6.91 11.30 6.23
C LYS A 297 -7.72 12.16 7.17
N ASP A 298 -7.14 12.46 8.32
CA ASP A 298 -7.75 13.27 9.38
C ASP A 298 -9.17 12.79 9.74
N GLY A 299 -9.34 11.48 9.87
CA GLY A 299 -10.58 10.82 10.22
C GLY A 299 -11.61 10.72 9.09
N LYS A 300 -11.29 11.15 7.86
CA LYS A 300 -12.20 11.13 6.71
C LYS A 300 -11.75 10.14 5.65
N PHE A 301 -12.69 9.35 5.13
CA PHE A 301 -12.45 8.45 4.01
C PHE A 301 -12.08 9.25 2.76
N GLN A 302 -10.96 8.88 2.13
CA GLN A 302 -10.48 9.46 0.88
C GLN A 302 -10.97 8.56 -0.27
N PRO A 303 -12.02 8.97 -1.01
CA PRO A 303 -12.45 8.20 -2.17
C PRO A 303 -11.33 8.23 -3.21
N VAL A 304 -10.90 7.04 -3.67
CA VAL A 304 -10.02 6.94 -4.84
C VAL A 304 -10.84 7.42 -6.04
N ILE A 305 -10.67 8.68 -6.43
CA ILE A 305 -11.21 9.20 -7.68
C ILE A 305 -10.38 8.55 -8.79
N VAL A 306 -10.84 7.39 -9.28
CA VAL A 306 -10.44 6.91 -10.58
C VAL A 306 -11.06 7.87 -11.57
N GLU A 307 -10.31 8.87 -12.03
CA GLU A 307 -10.73 9.66 -13.18
C GLU A 307 -11.03 8.68 -14.31
N LYS A 308 -12.32 8.51 -14.61
CA LYS A 308 -12.74 7.89 -15.86
C LYS A 308 -12.23 8.81 -16.95
N SER A 309 -11.05 8.48 -17.49
CA SER A 309 -10.46 9.12 -18.65
C SER A 309 -11.57 9.40 -19.66
N LYS A 310 -11.89 10.69 -19.84
CA LYS A 310 -12.83 11.15 -20.85
C LYS A 310 -12.28 10.64 -22.17
N ARG A 311 -12.94 9.63 -22.77
CA ARG A 311 -12.67 9.24 -24.15
C ARG A 311 -12.80 10.49 -25.00
N VAL A 312 -11.67 10.99 -25.49
CA VAL A 312 -11.61 11.95 -26.57
C VAL A 312 -12.40 11.32 -27.72
N LYS A 313 -13.54 11.92 -28.08
CA LYS A 313 -14.17 11.68 -29.38
C LYS A 313 -13.21 12.26 -30.42
N VAL A 314 -12.29 11.43 -30.91
CA VAL A 314 -11.59 11.74 -32.15
C VAL A 314 -12.64 11.58 -33.25
N LEU A 315 -13.04 12.70 -33.82
CA LEU A 315 -13.83 12.78 -35.05
C LEU A 315 -13.03 12.05 -36.13
N THR A 316 -13.50 10.88 -36.56
CA THR A 316 -13.07 10.29 -37.82
C THR A 316 -13.76 11.06 -38.94
N ASN A 317 -13.06 12.05 -39.49
CA ASN A 317 -13.21 12.40 -40.90
C ASN A 317 -12.34 11.43 -41.68
N ILE A 318 -12.97 10.45 -42.33
CA ILE A 318 -12.39 9.75 -43.46
C ILE A 318 -13.45 9.78 -44.56
N GLU A 319 -13.10 10.55 -45.59
CA GLU A 319 -13.63 10.67 -46.95
C GLU A 319 -15.07 11.17 -47.16
#